data_AF-A0A7C2N0L4-F1
#
_entry.id   AF-A0A7C2N0L4-F1
#
_cell.length_a   1.000
_cell.length_b   1.000
_cell.length_c   1.000
_cell.angle_alpha   90.00
_cell.angle_beta   90.00
_cell.angle_gamma   90.00
#
_symmetry.space_group_name_H-M   'P 1'
#
loop_
_entity.id
_entity.type
_entity.pdbx_description
1 polymer ?
#
loop_
_entity_poly.entity_id
_entity_poly.type
_entity_poly.pdbx_seq_one_letter_code
_entity_poly.pdbx_strand_id
1 'polypeptide(L)'
;MLVSIFFILILFIPFIIALFLYFFKKNSYIEIKLNKIFFIKENNTTNAIIGFEVILKNSGNFHSIILDIIPYLNPPYLNYFKLCINNPVSTYFDTIIIKKNKEQKIYCIFISKDFYNLKPEDLKQFYLSLNILYYDLKPLRTLYKEFNLKDFDKIYTDLPIELANLFNHLTKKQEVQIINKSVKEEFNIYCLKTPIITHFNNDEELINLIIEGLKLIRDKTNGSKKVLISIAESLVAIIQKRAFNIYSIEPNFLAKLFNHYFNEDSSLSSNYALNKVIQEIGFIRFYIGIIAGILGKLLNQSGWFYKVAGRKAAAVDDAGGTIRPYDKYVVLAPDNPDTWAIYFKNKLIQKLIENNLENFKNSVDIFIVDANDLGKVDILGKTDSNKDINEFIINSLKSNPQGNDDQQTPIVLIIK
;
A
#
# COMPACT_ATOMS: atom_id res chain seq x y z
N MET A 1 -30.58 -9.29 -40.58
CA MET A 1 -31.25 -9.70 -39.32
C MET A 1 -30.41 -10.68 -38.51
N LEU A 2 -30.03 -11.86 -39.05
CA LEU A 2 -29.18 -12.83 -38.32
C LEU A 2 -27.81 -12.28 -37.88
N VAL A 3 -27.11 -11.53 -38.74
CA VAL A 3 -25.81 -10.93 -38.41
C VAL A 3 -25.92 -9.95 -37.24
N SER A 4 -26.98 -9.13 -37.21
CA SER A 4 -27.24 -8.17 -36.13
C SER A 4 -27.52 -8.88 -34.80
N ILE A 5 -28.28 -9.98 -34.81
CA ILE A 5 -28.56 -10.80 -33.63
C ILE A 5 -27.27 -11.44 -33.09
N PHE A 6 -26.39 -11.91 -33.98
CA PHE A 6 -25.09 -12.48 -33.62
C PHE A 6 -24.17 -11.45 -32.91
N PHE A 7 -24.09 -10.22 -33.42
CA PHE A 7 -23.33 -9.15 -32.76
C PHE A 7 -23.91 -8.75 -31.40
N ILE A 8 -25.25 -8.74 -31.27
CA ILE A 8 -25.91 -8.49 -29.99
C ILE A 8 -25.56 -9.57 -28.97
N LEU A 9 -25.57 -10.85 -29.37
CA LEU A 9 -25.19 -11.96 -28.50
C LEU A 9 -23.74 -11.87 -28.03
N ILE A 10 -22.81 -11.44 -28.90
CA ILE A 10 -21.40 -11.21 -28.53
C ILE A 10 -21.27 -10.15 -27.43
N LEU A 11 -22.10 -9.11 -27.46
CA LEU A 11 -22.10 -8.07 -26.42
C LEU A 11 -22.53 -8.61 -25.05
N PHE A 12 -23.22 -9.74 -24.95
CA PHE A 12 -23.60 -10.36 -23.67
C PHE A 12 -22.59 -11.39 -23.15
N ILE A 13 -21.66 -11.87 -23.99
CA ILE A 13 -20.63 -12.85 -23.60
C ILE A 13 -19.87 -12.40 -22.35
N PRO A 14 -19.44 -11.13 -22.21
CA PRO A 14 -18.74 -10.70 -21.01
C PRO A 14 -19.59 -10.83 -19.74
N PHE A 15 -20.90 -10.57 -19.79
CA PHE A 15 -21.77 -10.77 -18.63
C PHE A 15 -21.91 -12.25 -18.27
N ILE A 16 -22.07 -13.13 -19.26
CA ILE A 16 -22.21 -14.58 -19.04
C ILE A 16 -20.94 -15.14 -18.37
N ILE A 17 -19.76 -14.78 -18.89
CA ILE A 17 -18.49 -15.20 -18.30
C ILE A 17 -18.33 -14.59 -16.90
N ALA A 18 -18.70 -13.32 -16.69
CA ALA A 18 -18.63 -12.69 -15.37
C ALA A 18 -19.49 -13.46 -14.35
N LEU A 19 -20.71 -13.82 -14.74
CA LEU A 19 -21.65 -14.55 -13.89
C LEU A 19 -21.13 -15.94 -13.56
N PHE A 20 -20.59 -16.65 -14.57
CA PHE A 20 -19.94 -17.93 -14.35
C PHE A 20 -18.78 -17.80 -13.34
N LEU A 21 -17.87 -16.85 -13.56
CA LEU A 21 -16.74 -16.63 -12.65
C LEU A 21 -17.20 -16.23 -11.25
N TYR A 22 -18.23 -15.41 -11.11
CA TYR A 22 -18.79 -14.99 -9.83
C TYR A 22 -19.29 -16.16 -8.98
N PHE A 23 -19.92 -17.16 -9.60
CA PHE A 23 -20.42 -18.34 -8.88
C PHE A 23 -19.37 -19.43 -8.66
N PHE A 24 -18.43 -19.61 -9.61
CA PHE A 24 -17.53 -20.75 -9.60
C PHE A 24 -16.09 -20.43 -9.16
N LYS A 25 -15.64 -19.17 -9.23
CA LYS A 25 -14.28 -18.81 -8.80
C LYS A 25 -14.22 -18.85 -7.27
N LYS A 26 -13.30 -19.67 -6.76
CA LYS A 26 -13.12 -19.88 -5.32
C LYS A 26 -12.45 -18.68 -4.66
N ASN A 27 -12.87 -18.38 -3.44
CA ASN A 27 -12.41 -17.25 -2.62
C ASN A 27 -11.21 -17.64 -1.75
N SER A 28 -10.73 -16.68 -0.95
CA SER A 28 -9.81 -16.96 0.15
C SER A 28 -10.53 -17.70 1.29
N TYR A 29 -9.77 -18.37 2.14
CA TYR A 29 -10.29 -18.97 3.37
C TYR A 29 -9.20 -18.91 4.44
N ILE A 30 -9.46 -18.14 5.50
CA ILE A 30 -8.50 -17.89 6.57
C ILE A 30 -8.75 -18.83 7.74
N GLU A 31 -7.80 -19.72 7.97
CA GLU A 31 -7.68 -20.52 9.19
C GLU A 31 -6.87 -19.75 10.23
N ILE A 32 -7.35 -19.76 11.47
CA ILE A 32 -6.72 -19.04 12.58
C ILE A 32 -6.34 -20.06 13.65
N LYS A 33 -5.06 -20.04 14.04
CA LYS A 33 -4.52 -20.89 15.10
C LYS A 33 -3.76 -20.06 16.12
N LEU A 34 -4.10 -20.20 17.40
CA LEU A 34 -3.26 -19.70 18.49
C LEU A 34 -2.07 -20.66 18.68
N ASN A 35 -0.84 -20.15 18.54
CA ASN A 35 0.38 -20.96 18.58
C ASN A 35 1.10 -20.90 19.93
N LYS A 36 1.24 -19.71 20.51
CA LYS A 36 1.93 -19.50 21.81
C LYS A 36 1.24 -18.43 22.64
N ILE A 37 1.34 -18.59 23.96
CA ILE A 37 0.92 -17.59 24.96
C ILE A 37 2.16 -17.17 25.74
N PHE A 38 2.35 -15.87 25.92
CA PHE A 38 3.43 -15.27 26.69
C PHE A 38 2.85 -14.57 27.92
N PHE A 39 3.48 -14.74 29.07
CA PHE A 39 3.16 -14.01 30.29
C PHE A 39 4.45 -13.50 30.94
N ILE A 40 4.60 -12.18 30.95
CA ILE A 40 5.89 -11.54 31.24
C ILE A 40 5.68 -10.48 32.30
N LYS A 41 6.49 -10.52 33.35
CA LYS A 41 6.55 -9.48 34.38
C LYS A 41 7.85 -8.72 34.17
N GLU A 42 7.77 -7.43 33.87
CA GLU A 42 8.97 -6.60 33.77
C GLU A 42 9.51 -6.28 35.17
N ASN A 43 10.78 -6.57 35.40
CA ASN A 43 11.41 -6.39 36.71
C ASN A 43 11.45 -4.92 37.20
N ASN A 44 11.28 -3.95 36.30
CA ASN A 44 11.43 -2.52 36.58
C ASN A 44 10.14 -1.70 36.41
N THR A 45 9.00 -2.34 36.11
CA THR A 45 7.71 -1.67 35.97
C THR A 45 6.63 -2.41 36.75
N THR A 46 5.56 -1.71 37.15
CA THR A 46 4.39 -2.37 37.77
C THR A 46 3.48 -3.03 36.73
N ASN A 47 3.90 -3.13 35.47
CA ASN A 47 3.10 -3.67 34.38
C ASN A 47 3.49 -5.13 34.14
N ALA A 48 2.51 -5.95 33.77
CA ALA A 48 2.76 -7.25 33.17
C ALA A 48 2.14 -7.31 31.76
N ILE A 49 2.70 -8.20 30.94
CA ILE A 49 2.34 -8.38 29.54
C ILE A 49 1.74 -9.77 29.37
N ILE A 50 0.59 -9.84 28.70
CA ILE A 50 0.05 -11.07 28.14
C ILE A 50 0.15 -10.97 26.62
N GLY A 51 0.91 -11.86 26.00
CA GLY A 51 1.13 -11.89 24.56
C GLY A 51 0.57 -13.16 23.92
N PHE A 52 0.18 -13.08 22.67
CA PHE A 52 -0.33 -14.20 21.89
C PHE A 52 0.34 -14.23 20.52
N GLU A 53 0.96 -15.35 20.17
CA GLU A 53 1.39 -15.62 18.79
C GLU A 53 0.27 -16.32 18.05
N VAL A 54 -0.32 -15.64 17.05
CA VAL A 54 -1.41 -16.19 16.24
C VAL A 54 -0.89 -16.42 14.82
N ILE A 55 -1.23 -17.58 14.26
CA ILE A 55 -0.93 -17.94 12.88
C ILE A 55 -2.23 -17.84 12.07
N LEU A 56 -2.18 -17.05 11.01
CA LEU A 56 -3.22 -16.94 9.99
C LEU A 56 -2.77 -17.70 8.76
N LYS A 57 -3.53 -18.69 8.32
CA LYS A 57 -3.22 -19.47 7.11
C LYS A 57 -4.32 -19.31 6.10
N ASN A 58 -3.99 -18.93 4.87
CA ASN A 58 -4.94 -18.90 3.77
C ASN A 58 -4.93 -20.26 3.05
N SER A 59 -5.88 -21.14 3.37
CA SER A 59 -6.08 -22.42 2.66
C SER A 59 -7.09 -22.30 1.49
N GLY A 60 -7.51 -21.08 1.18
CA GLY A 60 -8.32 -20.75 0.01
C GLY A 60 -7.53 -20.73 -1.29
N ASN A 61 -8.22 -20.37 -2.39
CA ASN A 61 -7.66 -20.38 -3.74
C ASN A 61 -7.39 -18.97 -4.29
N PHE A 62 -7.52 -17.95 -3.46
CA PHE A 62 -7.33 -16.55 -3.83
C PHE A 62 -6.62 -15.80 -2.70
N HIS A 63 -5.97 -14.69 -3.01
CA HIS A 63 -5.36 -13.83 -2.00
C HIS A 63 -6.40 -13.28 -1.02
N SER A 64 -5.99 -13.09 0.22
CA SER A 64 -6.80 -12.43 1.24
C SER A 64 -6.10 -11.16 1.69
N ILE A 65 -6.85 -10.06 1.78
CA ILE A 65 -6.35 -8.76 2.23
C ILE A 65 -6.93 -8.50 3.61
N ILE A 66 -6.08 -8.60 4.64
CA ILE A 66 -6.44 -8.35 6.04
C ILE A 66 -6.18 -6.88 6.34
N LEU A 67 -7.24 -6.14 6.66
CA LEU A 67 -7.17 -4.70 6.96
C LEU A 67 -7.00 -4.43 8.45
N ASP A 68 -7.58 -5.27 9.31
CA ASP A 68 -7.47 -5.08 10.75
C ASP A 68 -7.66 -6.39 11.52
N ILE A 69 -7.06 -6.44 12.71
CA ILE A 69 -7.23 -7.52 13.67
C ILE A 69 -7.41 -6.90 15.05
N ILE A 70 -8.58 -7.13 15.61
CA ILE A 70 -9.02 -6.53 16.86
C ILE A 70 -9.10 -7.65 17.91
N PRO A 71 -8.03 -7.89 18.69
CA PRO A 71 -8.01 -8.94 19.73
C PRO A 71 -8.66 -8.50 21.05
N TYR A 72 -9.59 -9.24 21.63
CA TYR A 72 -10.12 -8.98 22.96
C TYR A 72 -9.67 -10.08 23.92
N LEU A 73 -9.12 -9.66 25.06
CA LEU A 73 -8.82 -10.54 26.16
C LEU A 73 -9.94 -10.42 27.19
N ASN A 74 -10.59 -11.54 27.48
CA ASN A 74 -11.67 -11.60 28.44
C ASN A 74 -11.26 -12.44 29.65
N PRO A 75 -11.84 -12.18 30.83
CA PRO A 75 -12.94 -11.23 31.10
C PRO A 75 -12.54 -9.74 31.01
N PRO A 76 -13.41 -8.85 30.47
CA PRO A 76 -13.04 -7.48 30.08
C PRO A 76 -13.04 -6.48 31.24
N TYR A 77 -13.14 -6.94 32.49
CA TYR A 77 -13.19 -6.06 33.67
C TYR A 77 -11.88 -5.32 33.97
N LEU A 78 -10.82 -5.61 33.20
CA LEU A 78 -9.51 -4.97 33.32
C LEU A 78 -9.30 -3.97 32.19
N ASN A 79 -8.93 -2.74 32.55
CA ASN A 79 -8.55 -1.71 31.59
C ASN A 79 -7.10 -1.96 31.13
N TYR A 80 -6.93 -2.84 30.15
CA TYR A 80 -5.63 -3.09 29.54
C TYR A 80 -5.41 -2.23 28.29
N PHE A 81 -4.15 -1.88 28.03
CA PHE A 81 -3.72 -1.42 26.73
C PHE A 81 -3.54 -2.61 25.80
N LYS A 82 -4.00 -2.49 24.57
CA LYS A 82 -4.06 -3.58 23.59
C LYS A 82 -3.35 -3.15 22.32
N LEU A 83 -2.52 -4.05 21.80
CA LEU A 83 -1.83 -3.92 20.54
C LEU A 83 -2.04 -5.18 19.72
N CYS A 84 -2.37 -5.02 18.44
CA CYS A 84 -2.21 -6.09 17.47
C CYS A 84 -1.16 -5.63 16.47
N ILE A 85 -0.09 -6.40 16.34
CA ILE A 85 1.06 -6.01 15.54
C ILE A 85 1.44 -7.16 14.60
N ASN A 86 1.68 -6.75 13.38
CA ASN A 86 2.38 -7.49 12.35
C ASN A 86 3.71 -6.82 11.99
N ASN A 87 3.87 -5.54 12.36
CA ASN A 87 5.09 -4.75 12.23
C ASN A 87 5.52 -4.24 13.62
N PRO A 88 6.73 -4.61 14.11
CA PRO A 88 7.21 -4.24 15.44
C PRO A 88 7.65 -2.77 15.54
N VAL A 89 7.36 -1.91 14.56
CA VAL A 89 7.78 -0.50 14.58
C VAL A 89 6.59 0.46 14.83
N SER A 90 5.35 -0.03 14.81
CA SER A 90 4.15 0.80 14.95
C SER A 90 3.02 0.09 15.70
N THR A 91 2.15 0.88 16.36
CA THR A 91 0.88 0.39 16.92
C THR A 91 -0.25 0.33 15.90
N TYR A 92 -0.01 0.85 14.69
CA TYR A 92 -0.91 0.71 13.55
C TYR A 92 -0.81 -0.72 12.98
N PHE A 93 -1.96 -1.36 12.77
CA PHE A 93 -2.00 -2.65 12.07
C PHE A 93 -1.86 -2.40 10.56
N ASP A 94 -0.68 -2.70 10.02
CA ASP A 94 -0.41 -2.59 8.58
C ASP A 94 -1.24 -3.66 7.83
N THR A 95 -1.76 -3.31 6.67
CA THR A 95 -2.52 -4.23 5.82
C THR A 95 -1.66 -5.41 5.40
N ILE A 96 -2.23 -6.62 5.47
CA ILE A 96 -1.52 -7.87 5.14
C ILE A 96 -2.18 -8.53 3.95
N ILE A 97 -1.38 -8.86 2.93
CA ILE A 97 -1.81 -9.74 1.84
C ILE A 97 -1.35 -11.17 2.14
N ILE A 98 -2.27 -12.03 2.57
CA ILE A 98 -1.99 -13.46 2.77
C ILE A 98 -2.24 -14.19 1.45
N LYS A 99 -1.17 -14.48 0.71
CA LYS A 99 -1.25 -15.23 -0.55
C LYS A 99 -1.83 -16.64 -0.34
N LYS A 100 -2.37 -17.23 -1.40
CA LYS A 100 -2.96 -18.57 -1.34
C LYS A 100 -1.93 -19.60 -0.87
N ASN A 101 -2.34 -20.51 0.01
CA ASN A 101 -1.49 -21.52 0.66
C ASN A 101 -0.28 -20.95 1.41
N LYS A 102 -0.32 -19.68 1.81
CA LYS A 102 0.68 -19.06 2.69
C LYS A 102 0.10 -18.84 4.08
N GLU A 103 1.01 -18.74 5.03
CA GLU A 103 0.71 -18.40 6.41
C GLU A 103 1.43 -17.11 6.79
N GLN A 104 0.82 -16.37 7.70
CA GLN A 104 1.36 -15.16 8.29
C GLN A 104 1.25 -15.28 9.80
N LYS A 105 2.34 -14.90 10.48
CA LYS A 105 2.35 -14.78 11.93
C LYS A 105 2.03 -13.34 12.33
N ILE A 106 1.23 -13.21 13.39
CA ILE A 106 0.91 -11.94 14.04
C ILE A 106 1.08 -12.08 15.56
N TYR A 107 1.24 -10.96 16.25
CA TYR A 107 1.28 -10.91 17.70
C TYR A 107 0.17 -10.00 18.25
N CYS A 108 -0.58 -10.52 19.22
CA CYS A 108 -1.55 -9.72 19.99
C CYS A 108 -0.99 -9.54 21.40
N ILE A 109 -0.83 -8.30 21.85
CA ILE A 109 -0.18 -7.95 23.10
C ILE A 109 -1.13 -7.12 23.96
N PHE A 110 -1.22 -7.49 25.23
CA PHE A 110 -2.01 -6.80 26.24
C PHE A 110 -1.08 -6.40 27.39
N ILE A 111 -1.21 -5.15 27.83
CA ILE A 111 -0.34 -4.57 28.87
C ILE A 111 -1.23 -3.95 29.94
N SER A 112 -1.07 -4.37 31.20
CA SER A 112 -1.78 -3.77 32.33
C SER A 112 -1.01 -3.94 33.64
N LYS A 113 -1.22 -3.02 34.58
CA LYS A 113 -0.79 -3.18 35.98
C LYS A 113 -1.54 -4.29 36.69
N ASP A 114 -2.81 -4.47 36.34
CA ASP A 114 -3.69 -5.46 36.98
C ASP A 114 -3.21 -6.89 36.73
N PHE A 115 -2.46 -7.12 35.65
CA PHE A 115 -1.86 -8.41 35.33
C PHE A 115 -0.70 -8.78 36.26
N TYR A 116 -0.09 -7.82 36.97
CA TYR A 116 1.12 -8.06 37.77
C TYR A 116 0.90 -9.07 38.90
N ASN A 117 -0.30 -9.05 39.48
CA ASN A 117 -0.69 -9.96 40.57
C ASN A 117 -1.18 -11.33 40.07
N LEU A 118 -1.42 -11.49 38.77
CA LEU A 118 -1.80 -12.79 38.20
C LEU A 118 -0.63 -13.76 38.23
N LYS A 119 -0.95 -15.04 38.42
CA LYS A 119 -0.07 -16.17 38.17
C LYS A 119 -0.40 -16.78 36.80
N PRO A 120 0.54 -17.49 36.16
CA PRO A 120 0.29 -18.18 34.90
C PRO A 120 -0.97 -19.06 34.93
N GLU A 121 -1.26 -19.70 36.06
CA GLU A 121 -2.44 -20.57 36.23
C GLU A 121 -3.77 -19.81 36.14
N ASP A 122 -3.78 -18.53 36.53
CA ASP A 122 -4.98 -17.68 36.50
C ASP A 122 -5.42 -17.41 35.05
N LEU A 123 -4.49 -17.48 34.09
CA LEU A 123 -4.80 -17.31 32.65
C LEU A 123 -5.78 -18.36 32.13
N LYS A 124 -5.93 -19.52 32.79
CA LYS A 124 -6.92 -20.55 32.38
C LYS A 124 -8.38 -20.05 32.46
N GLN A 125 -8.63 -18.97 33.19
CA GLN A 125 -9.96 -18.34 33.26
C GLN A 125 -10.23 -17.38 32.10
N PHE A 126 -9.21 -17.08 31.30
CA PHE A 126 -9.28 -16.10 30.23
C PHE A 126 -9.60 -16.76 28.89
N TYR A 127 -10.10 -15.95 27.96
CA TYR A 127 -10.20 -16.32 26.56
C TYR A 127 -9.78 -15.14 25.67
N LEU A 128 -9.09 -15.47 24.58
CA LEU A 128 -8.74 -14.54 23.54
C LEU A 128 -9.78 -14.64 22.43
N SER A 129 -10.46 -13.55 22.10
CA SER A 129 -11.26 -13.48 20.89
C SER A 129 -10.64 -12.52 19.87
N LEU A 130 -10.74 -12.86 18.60
CA LEU A 130 -10.18 -12.09 17.49
C LEU A 130 -11.31 -11.72 16.54
N ASN A 131 -11.43 -10.42 16.24
CA ASN A 131 -12.23 -9.93 15.13
C ASN A 131 -11.28 -9.52 14.01
N ILE A 132 -11.26 -10.30 12.92
CA ILE A 132 -10.40 -10.07 11.76
C ILE A 132 -11.24 -9.45 10.65
N LEU A 133 -10.87 -8.26 10.22
CA LEU A 133 -11.52 -7.54 9.14
C LEU A 133 -10.73 -7.74 7.85
N TYR A 134 -11.35 -8.34 6.84
CA TYR A 134 -10.66 -8.72 5.61
C TYR A 134 -11.58 -8.76 4.40
N TYR A 135 -11.00 -8.77 3.21
CA TYR A 135 -11.72 -9.01 1.97
C TYR A 135 -10.88 -9.82 0.97
N ASP A 136 -11.52 -10.20 -0.13
CA ASP A 136 -10.91 -10.88 -1.28
C ASP A 136 -11.69 -10.49 -2.54
N LEU A 137 -12.08 -11.45 -3.38
CA LEU A 137 -13.01 -11.20 -4.48
C LEU A 137 -14.36 -10.68 -3.97
N LYS A 138 -14.77 -11.10 -2.78
CA LYS A 138 -15.97 -10.60 -2.12
C LYS A 138 -15.64 -9.38 -1.26
N PRO A 139 -16.62 -8.50 -1.02
CA PRO A 139 -16.44 -7.33 -0.16
C PRO A 139 -16.04 -7.68 1.26
N LEU A 140 -15.72 -6.63 2.03
CA LEU A 140 -15.34 -6.67 3.44
C LEU A 140 -16.23 -7.59 4.27
N ARG A 141 -15.57 -8.44 5.06
CA ARG A 141 -16.18 -9.35 6.02
C ARG A 141 -15.40 -9.33 7.32
N THR A 142 -16.10 -9.70 8.38
CA THR A 142 -15.49 -9.97 9.68
C THR A 142 -15.43 -11.48 9.91
N LEU A 143 -14.27 -11.98 10.30
CA LEU A 143 -14.08 -13.33 10.82
C LEU A 143 -13.85 -13.25 12.32
N TYR A 144 -14.69 -13.95 13.07
CA TYR A 144 -14.57 -14.05 14.53
C TYR A 144 -13.99 -15.40 14.92
N LYS A 145 -13.03 -15.41 15.85
CA LYS A 145 -12.48 -16.64 16.44
C LYS A 145 -12.17 -16.45 17.91
N GLU A 146 -12.56 -17.42 18.72
CA GLU A 146 -12.25 -17.46 20.15
C GLU A 146 -11.33 -18.63 20.47
N PHE A 147 -10.43 -18.41 21.44
CA PHE A 147 -9.53 -19.39 22.02
C PHE A 147 -9.69 -19.36 23.53
N ASN A 148 -10.10 -20.48 24.12
CA ASN A 148 -10.12 -20.62 25.57
C ASN A 148 -8.69 -20.93 26.04
N LEU A 149 -8.16 -20.13 26.97
CA LEU A 149 -6.77 -20.29 27.39
C LEU A 149 -6.58 -21.51 28.30
N LYS A 150 -7.66 -22.10 28.83
CA LYS A 150 -7.59 -23.38 29.58
C LYS A 150 -7.05 -24.54 28.74
N ASP A 151 -7.17 -24.45 27.40
CA ASP A 151 -6.76 -25.49 26.46
C ASP A 151 -5.24 -25.46 26.18
N PHE A 152 -4.50 -24.54 26.83
CA PHE A 152 -3.07 -24.34 26.64
C PHE A 152 -2.31 -24.55 27.95
N ASP A 153 -1.46 -25.57 27.98
CA ASP A 153 -0.67 -25.91 29.17
C ASP A 153 0.66 -25.16 29.25
N LYS A 154 1.17 -24.66 28.13
CA LYS A 154 2.49 -24.02 28.06
C LYS A 154 2.39 -22.51 27.91
N ILE A 155 2.84 -21.80 28.94
CA ILE A 155 2.98 -20.35 28.96
C ILE A 155 4.47 -20.00 28.95
N TYR A 156 4.87 -19.14 28.03
CA TYR A 156 6.25 -18.69 27.85
C TYR A 156 6.49 -17.41 28.65
N THR A 157 7.66 -17.28 29.28
CA THR A 157 8.01 -16.13 30.12
C THR A 157 8.91 -15.11 29.44
N ASP A 158 9.46 -15.45 28.28
CA ASP A 158 10.35 -14.58 27.51
C ASP A 158 9.62 -14.02 26.29
N LEU A 159 9.77 -12.71 26.06
CA LEU A 159 9.20 -12.06 24.88
C LEU A 159 10.01 -12.46 23.64
N PRO A 160 9.37 -12.76 22.50
CA PRO A 160 10.07 -12.89 21.23
C PRO A 160 11.01 -11.71 20.98
N ILE A 161 12.23 -11.99 20.53
CA ILE A 161 13.28 -10.97 20.28
C ILE A 161 12.75 -9.90 19.30
N GLU A 162 11.91 -10.29 18.34
CA GLU A 162 11.31 -9.36 17.37
C GLU A 162 10.46 -8.27 18.03
N LEU A 163 9.87 -8.56 19.20
CA LEU A 163 9.00 -7.65 19.95
C LEU A 163 9.74 -6.81 20.98
N ALA A 164 10.94 -7.24 21.42
CA ALA A 164 11.76 -6.48 22.37
C ALA A 164 12.13 -5.08 21.82
N ASN A 165 12.26 -4.97 20.48
CA ASN A 165 12.58 -3.71 19.81
C ASN A 165 11.39 -2.76 19.67
N LEU A 166 10.14 -3.27 19.69
CA LEU A 166 8.93 -2.45 19.57
C LEU A 166 8.83 -1.43 20.71
N PHE A 167 9.17 -1.83 21.93
CA PHE A 167 9.12 -0.96 23.09
C PHE A 167 10.19 0.15 23.06
N ASN A 168 11.29 -0.05 22.33
CA ASN A 168 12.38 0.90 22.20
C ASN A 168 12.15 1.95 21.07
N HIS A 169 11.33 1.64 20.07
CA HIS A 169 11.23 2.44 18.84
C HIS A 169 10.07 3.46 18.80
N LEU A 170 9.13 3.42 19.74
CA LEU A 170 7.94 4.29 19.75
C LEU A 170 8.23 5.79 20.03
N THR A 171 9.50 6.20 20.16
CA THR A 171 9.89 7.55 20.61
C THR A 171 10.67 8.39 19.60
N LYS A 172 10.98 7.91 18.38
CA LYS A 172 11.76 8.69 17.41
C LYS A 172 10.88 9.44 16.41
N LYS A 173 10.85 10.77 16.55
CA LYS A 173 10.32 11.70 15.54
C LYS A 173 11.22 11.61 14.29
N GLN A 174 10.63 11.35 13.13
CA GLN A 174 11.36 11.23 11.86
C GLN A 174 11.62 12.63 11.29
N GLU A 175 12.89 13.00 11.17
CA GLU A 175 13.34 14.21 10.46
C GLU A 175 13.60 13.90 8.97
N VAL A 176 13.63 14.96 8.16
CA VAL A 176 14.00 14.87 6.74
C VAL A 176 15.47 14.48 6.62
N GLN A 177 15.75 13.41 5.88
CA GLN A 177 17.12 12.91 5.70
C GLN A 177 17.37 12.59 4.22
N ILE A 178 18.57 12.85 3.72
CA ILE A 178 18.97 12.38 2.39
C ILE A 178 19.70 11.04 2.52
N ILE A 179 19.23 10.05 1.78
CA ILE A 179 19.87 8.76 1.60
C ILE A 179 20.55 8.77 0.24
N ASN A 180 21.87 8.64 0.24
CA ASN A 180 22.64 8.49 -0.99
C ASN A 180 22.54 7.04 -1.48
N LYS A 181 21.83 6.83 -2.61
CA LYS A 181 21.73 5.53 -3.30
C LYS A 181 22.44 5.55 -4.65
N SER A 182 23.44 6.42 -4.80
CA SER A 182 24.20 6.53 -6.05
C SER A 182 24.95 5.23 -6.36
N VAL A 183 24.86 4.78 -7.61
CA VAL A 183 25.72 3.72 -8.15
C VAL A 183 26.94 4.42 -8.74
N LYS A 184 28.12 4.17 -8.14
CA LYS A 184 29.37 4.81 -8.56
C LYS A 184 29.53 4.67 -10.09
N GLU A 185 29.89 5.78 -10.73
CA GLU A 185 30.17 5.91 -12.17
C GLU A 185 28.95 5.87 -13.11
N GLU A 186 27.74 5.58 -12.63
CA GLU A 186 26.54 5.43 -13.47
C GLU A 186 25.45 6.48 -13.17
N PHE A 187 25.04 6.63 -11.90
CA PHE A 187 23.95 7.53 -11.52
C PHE A 187 24.19 8.20 -10.16
N ASN A 188 23.97 9.51 -10.09
CA ASN A 188 23.98 10.28 -8.85
C ASN A 188 22.56 10.40 -8.29
N ILE A 189 22.20 9.57 -7.32
CA ILE A 189 20.83 9.38 -6.82
C ILE A 189 20.75 9.72 -5.33
N TYR A 190 19.89 10.67 -4.99
CA TYR A 190 19.63 11.13 -3.63
C TYR A 190 18.15 10.98 -3.30
N CYS A 191 17.82 10.04 -2.42
CA CYS A 191 16.46 9.79 -1.96
C CYS A 191 16.16 10.67 -0.76
N LEU A 192 15.10 11.46 -0.84
CA LEU A 192 14.64 12.30 0.27
C LEU A 192 13.71 11.47 1.15
N LYS A 193 14.17 11.11 2.35
CA LYS A 193 13.34 10.50 3.38
C LYS A 193 12.48 11.57 4.02
N THR A 194 11.17 11.39 3.99
CA THR A 194 10.21 12.37 4.49
C THR A 194 9.38 11.76 5.62
N PRO A 195 8.75 12.59 6.48
CA PRO A 195 7.57 12.15 7.21
C PRO A 195 6.50 11.63 6.25
N ILE A 196 5.52 10.88 6.77
CA ILE A 196 4.38 10.43 5.96
C ILE A 196 3.62 11.65 5.44
N ILE A 197 3.59 11.81 4.11
CA ILE A 197 2.84 12.86 3.44
C ILE A 197 1.40 12.37 3.27
N THR A 198 0.45 13.24 3.58
CA THR A 198 -0.99 12.99 3.60
C THR A 198 -1.74 13.96 2.69
N HIS A 199 -3.01 13.70 2.45
CA HIS A 199 -3.94 14.51 1.66
C HIS A 199 -4.29 15.85 2.33
N PHE A 200 -3.88 16.06 3.58
CA PHE A 200 -3.93 17.36 4.25
C PHE A 200 -2.73 18.22 3.88
N ASN A 201 -1.64 17.60 3.44
CA ASN A 201 -0.47 18.32 2.98
C ASN A 201 -0.77 18.93 1.60
N ASN A 202 -0.31 20.16 1.41
CA ASN A 202 -0.49 20.90 0.16
C ASN A 202 0.80 20.87 -0.68
N ASP A 203 0.73 21.40 -1.90
CA ASP A 203 1.91 21.49 -2.76
C ASP A 203 3.07 22.26 -2.10
N GLU A 204 2.78 23.22 -1.22
CA GLU A 204 3.83 24.04 -0.58
C GLU A 204 4.69 23.23 0.38
N GLU A 205 4.09 22.33 1.16
CA GLU A 205 4.86 21.45 2.04
C GLU A 205 5.75 20.50 1.23
N LEU A 206 5.24 19.96 0.12
CA LEU A 206 6.05 19.16 -0.80
C LEU A 206 7.20 19.97 -1.41
N ILE A 207 6.94 21.21 -1.81
CA ILE A 207 7.97 22.13 -2.32
C ILE A 207 9.03 22.41 -1.26
N ASN A 208 8.62 22.66 -0.01
CA ASN A 208 9.55 22.92 1.09
C ASN A 208 10.45 21.71 1.34
N LEU A 209 9.92 20.49 1.30
CA LEU A 209 10.72 19.26 1.40
C LEU A 209 11.76 19.18 0.27
N ILE A 210 11.35 19.45 -0.97
CA ILE A 210 12.26 19.45 -2.12
C ILE A 210 13.35 20.52 -1.97
N ILE A 211 13.00 21.72 -1.49
CA ILE A 211 13.95 22.81 -1.25
C ILE A 211 14.99 22.40 -0.21
N GLU A 212 14.59 21.80 0.91
CA GLU A 212 15.52 21.25 1.90
C GLU A 212 16.43 20.18 1.28
N GLY A 213 15.86 19.30 0.45
CA GLY A 213 16.63 18.31 -0.30
C GLY A 213 17.68 18.94 -1.22
N LEU A 214 17.30 19.98 -1.97
CA LEU A 214 18.19 20.71 -2.88
C LEU A 214 19.31 21.46 -2.15
N LYS A 215 19.03 22.05 -0.98
CA LYS A 215 20.06 22.67 -0.12
C LYS A 215 21.13 21.66 0.27
N LEU A 216 20.73 20.45 0.65
CA LEU A 216 21.65 19.37 1.08
C LEU A 216 22.51 18.80 -0.05
N ILE A 217 22.10 18.93 -1.32
CA ILE A 217 22.89 18.48 -2.49
C ILE A 217 23.55 19.61 -3.27
N ARG A 218 23.43 20.86 -2.81
CA ARG A 218 23.89 22.05 -3.54
C ARG A 218 25.36 21.98 -3.93
N ASP A 219 26.21 21.53 -3.02
CA ASP A 219 27.67 21.46 -3.25
C ASP A 219 28.05 20.36 -4.26
N LYS A 220 27.09 19.53 -4.69
CA LYS A 220 27.30 18.41 -5.63
C LYS A 220 26.93 18.74 -7.07
N THR A 221 26.20 19.83 -7.31
CA THR A 221 25.67 20.18 -8.63
C THR A 221 26.54 21.17 -9.39
N ASN A 222 27.53 21.82 -8.74
CA ASN A 222 28.46 22.81 -9.30
C ASN A 222 27.82 23.82 -10.27
N GLY A 223 26.53 24.14 -10.09
CA GLY A 223 25.74 25.08 -10.89
C GLY A 223 25.49 24.73 -12.37
N SER A 224 26.06 23.63 -12.88
CA SER A 224 26.03 23.28 -14.33
C SER A 224 25.32 21.96 -14.63
N LYS A 225 25.01 21.17 -13.60
CA LYS A 225 24.35 19.88 -13.74
C LYS A 225 22.84 20.00 -13.65
N LYS A 226 22.14 19.17 -14.42
CA LYS A 226 20.68 19.12 -14.43
C LYS A 226 20.19 18.28 -13.25
N VAL A 227 19.20 18.75 -12.50
CA VAL A 227 18.58 18.02 -11.39
C VAL A 227 17.20 17.55 -11.81
N LEU A 228 17.05 16.26 -12.01
CA LEU A 228 15.79 15.62 -12.36
C LEU A 228 15.13 15.15 -11.06
N ILE A 229 13.96 15.70 -10.76
CA ILE A 229 13.21 15.43 -9.54
C ILE A 229 12.12 14.40 -9.88
N SER A 230 12.32 13.19 -9.41
CA SER A 230 11.36 12.10 -9.54
C SER A 230 10.46 12.06 -8.30
N ILE A 231 9.15 12.06 -8.52
CA ILE A 231 8.10 12.03 -7.49
C ILE A 231 7.24 10.79 -7.76
N ALA A 232 7.01 9.98 -6.72
CA ALA A 232 6.16 8.80 -6.81
C ALA A 232 4.72 9.18 -7.21
N GLU A 233 4.09 8.38 -8.08
CA GLU A 233 2.75 8.67 -8.56
C GLU A 233 1.68 8.62 -7.47
N SER A 234 1.79 7.65 -6.55
CA SER A 234 0.90 7.50 -5.42
C SER A 234 0.93 8.74 -4.51
N LEU A 235 2.09 9.37 -4.32
CA LEU A 235 2.21 10.63 -3.58
C LEU A 235 1.43 11.77 -4.27
N VAL A 236 1.57 11.91 -5.59
CA VAL A 236 0.84 12.94 -6.34
C VAL A 236 -0.66 12.70 -6.26
N ALA A 237 -1.11 11.44 -6.41
CA ALA A 237 -2.51 11.07 -6.27
C ALA A 237 -3.07 11.41 -4.89
N ILE A 238 -2.30 11.14 -3.82
CA ILE A 238 -2.68 11.47 -2.44
C ILE A 238 -2.87 12.99 -2.26
N ILE A 239 -1.94 13.81 -2.73
CA ILE A 239 -2.04 15.28 -2.65
C ILE A 239 -3.24 15.80 -3.45
N GLN A 240 -3.53 15.17 -4.60
CA GLN A 240 -4.73 15.46 -5.39
C GLN A 240 -6.04 14.95 -4.77
N LYS A 241 -5.99 14.36 -3.56
CA LYS A 241 -7.14 13.78 -2.83
C LYS A 241 -7.81 12.64 -3.59
N ARG A 242 -7.01 11.82 -4.29
CA ARG A 242 -7.46 10.68 -5.10
C ARG A 242 -7.25 9.33 -4.43
N ALA A 243 -6.94 9.35 -3.13
CA ALA A 243 -6.92 8.18 -2.28
C ALA A 243 -8.24 8.09 -1.50
N PHE A 244 -8.94 6.95 -1.60
CA PHE A 244 -10.23 6.72 -0.96
C PHE A 244 -10.13 5.56 0.01
N ASN A 245 -10.50 5.81 1.27
CA ASN A 245 -10.47 4.76 2.29
C ASN A 245 -11.47 3.66 1.93
N ILE A 246 -11.08 2.39 2.00
CA ILE A 246 -11.95 1.25 1.66
C ILE A 246 -13.28 1.28 2.43
N TYR A 247 -13.27 1.71 3.70
CA TYR A 247 -14.47 1.80 4.53
C TYR A 247 -15.50 2.83 4.03
N SER A 248 -15.08 3.78 3.18
CA SER A 248 -15.93 4.81 2.58
C SER A 248 -16.46 4.45 1.18
N ILE A 249 -16.04 3.30 0.64
CA ILE A 249 -16.42 2.88 -0.71
C ILE A 249 -17.48 1.80 -0.59
N GLU A 250 -18.63 2.02 -1.23
CA GLU A 250 -19.63 0.97 -1.44
C GLU A 250 -19.50 0.40 -2.85
N PRO A 251 -18.96 -0.83 -3.01
CA PRO A 251 -18.80 -1.41 -4.34
C PRO A 251 -20.16 -1.72 -4.95
N ASN A 252 -20.38 -1.23 -6.18
CA ASN A 252 -21.60 -1.54 -6.91
C ASN A 252 -21.62 -2.99 -7.41
N PHE A 253 -22.77 -3.44 -7.91
CA PHE A 253 -22.96 -4.80 -8.41
C PHE A 253 -22.00 -5.13 -9.57
N LEU A 254 -21.76 -4.18 -10.48
CA LEU A 254 -20.87 -4.39 -11.62
C LEU A 254 -19.43 -4.66 -11.19
N ALA A 255 -18.91 -3.90 -10.21
CA ALA A 255 -17.58 -4.13 -9.68
C ALA A 255 -17.48 -5.50 -8.99
N LYS A 256 -18.49 -5.88 -8.20
CA LYS A 256 -18.56 -7.21 -7.54
C LYS A 256 -18.67 -8.36 -8.54
N LEU A 257 -19.26 -8.12 -9.71
CA LEU A 257 -19.42 -9.13 -10.75
C LEU A 257 -18.14 -9.26 -11.59
N PHE A 258 -17.62 -8.13 -12.09
CA PHE A 258 -16.52 -8.12 -13.05
C PHE A 258 -15.12 -8.24 -12.43
N ASN A 259 -14.93 -8.00 -11.14
CA ASN A 259 -13.60 -8.16 -10.51
C ASN A 259 -13.06 -9.59 -10.63
N HIS A 260 -13.94 -10.58 -10.78
CA HIS A 260 -13.59 -11.97 -11.01
C HIS A 260 -12.83 -12.23 -12.33
N TYR A 261 -12.86 -11.30 -13.29
CA TYR A 261 -12.06 -11.38 -14.53
C TYR A 261 -10.56 -11.24 -14.30
N PHE A 262 -10.19 -10.49 -13.25
CA PHE A 262 -8.83 -10.11 -13.00
C PHE A 262 -8.12 -11.17 -12.15
N ASN A 263 -6.81 -11.25 -12.34
CA ASN A 263 -5.95 -12.14 -11.56
C ASN A 263 -5.77 -11.57 -10.15
N GLU A 264 -5.41 -12.45 -9.21
CA GLU A 264 -5.20 -12.14 -7.78
C GLU A 264 -4.08 -11.14 -7.48
N ASP A 265 -3.14 -10.94 -8.41
CA ASP A 265 -2.10 -9.91 -8.30
C ASP A 265 -2.53 -8.56 -8.89
N SER A 266 -3.74 -8.45 -9.46
CA SER A 266 -4.25 -7.19 -10.00
C SER A 266 -5.08 -6.46 -8.97
N SER A 267 -4.81 -5.17 -8.78
CA SER A 267 -5.66 -4.26 -7.99
C SER A 267 -7.12 -4.30 -8.44
N LEU A 268 -7.41 -4.53 -9.73
CA LEU A 268 -8.77 -4.63 -10.27
C LEU A 268 -9.53 -5.90 -9.85
N SER A 269 -8.85 -6.86 -9.20
CA SER A 269 -9.54 -7.99 -8.55
C SER A 269 -10.23 -7.58 -7.25
N SER A 270 -9.88 -6.42 -6.69
CA SER A 270 -10.65 -5.76 -5.64
C SER A 270 -11.90 -5.13 -6.19
N ASN A 271 -13.03 -5.44 -5.55
CA ASN A 271 -14.30 -4.79 -5.86
C ASN A 271 -14.26 -3.28 -5.52
N TYR A 272 -13.42 -2.84 -4.58
CA TYR A 272 -13.26 -1.43 -4.22
C TYR A 272 -12.51 -0.65 -5.31
N ALA A 273 -11.33 -1.13 -5.69
CA ALA A 273 -10.52 -0.50 -6.74
C ALA A 273 -11.25 -0.51 -8.08
N LEU A 274 -11.86 -1.65 -8.46
CA LEU A 274 -12.61 -1.74 -9.70
C LEU A 274 -13.81 -0.79 -9.72
N ASN A 275 -14.53 -0.63 -8.60
CA ASN A 275 -15.63 0.32 -8.52
C ASN A 275 -15.17 1.76 -8.80
N LYS A 276 -14.04 2.17 -8.22
CA LYS A 276 -13.45 3.49 -8.45
C LYS A 276 -12.97 3.68 -9.88
N VAL A 277 -12.36 2.66 -10.48
CA VAL A 277 -11.97 2.70 -11.90
C VAL A 277 -13.18 2.83 -12.82
N ILE A 278 -14.26 2.06 -12.60
CA ILE A 278 -15.48 2.17 -13.41
C ILE A 278 -16.09 3.57 -13.30
N GLN A 279 -16.10 4.17 -12.10
CA GLN A 279 -16.53 5.56 -11.89
C GLN A 279 -15.66 6.55 -12.66
N GLU A 280 -14.36 6.30 -12.75
CA GLU A 280 -13.41 7.21 -13.38
C GLU A 280 -13.40 7.14 -14.91
N ILE A 281 -13.40 5.93 -15.49
CA ILE A 281 -13.30 5.75 -16.94
C ILE A 281 -14.66 5.62 -17.63
N GLY A 282 -15.72 5.42 -16.84
CA GLY A 282 -17.07 5.15 -17.31
C GLY A 282 -17.30 3.69 -17.72
N PHE A 283 -18.53 3.22 -17.56
CA PHE A 283 -18.89 1.82 -17.82
C PHE A 283 -18.66 1.40 -19.28
N ILE A 284 -18.98 2.26 -20.25
CA ILE A 284 -18.83 1.93 -21.68
C ILE A 284 -17.37 1.61 -22.01
N ARG A 285 -16.44 2.48 -21.61
CA ARG A 285 -15.00 2.30 -21.86
C ARG A 285 -14.47 1.06 -21.12
N PHE A 286 -14.86 0.88 -19.87
CA PHE A 286 -14.56 -0.32 -19.10
C PHE A 286 -15.01 -1.58 -19.83
N TYR A 287 -16.25 -1.61 -20.32
CA TYR A 287 -16.86 -2.78 -20.93
C TYR A 287 -16.21 -3.14 -22.27
N ILE A 288 -15.93 -2.15 -23.12
CA ILE A 288 -15.15 -2.36 -24.36
C ILE A 288 -13.75 -2.89 -24.01
N GLY A 289 -13.14 -2.40 -22.92
CA GLY A 289 -11.90 -2.93 -22.38
C GLY A 289 -11.99 -4.41 -22.01
N ILE A 290 -13.07 -4.84 -21.36
CA ILE A 290 -13.29 -6.27 -21.05
C ILE A 290 -13.38 -7.09 -22.33
N ILE A 291 -14.14 -6.64 -23.33
CA ILE A 291 -14.24 -7.31 -24.63
C ILE A 291 -12.86 -7.45 -25.28
N ALA A 292 -12.07 -6.36 -25.31
CA ALA A 292 -10.71 -6.39 -25.83
C ALA A 292 -9.80 -7.33 -25.03
N GLY A 293 -9.95 -7.37 -23.71
CA GLY A 293 -9.22 -8.31 -22.85
C GLY A 293 -9.55 -9.78 -23.15
N ILE A 294 -10.82 -10.10 -23.38
CA ILE A 294 -11.26 -11.45 -23.77
C ILE A 294 -10.68 -11.84 -25.13
N LEU A 295 -10.80 -10.95 -26.13
CA LEU A 295 -10.23 -11.18 -27.47
C LEU A 295 -8.71 -11.33 -27.42
N GLY A 296 -8.03 -10.51 -26.63
CA GLY A 296 -6.60 -10.62 -26.40
C GLY A 296 -6.22 -12.00 -25.85
N LYS A 297 -6.94 -12.50 -24.84
CA LYS A 297 -6.71 -13.86 -24.30
C LYS A 297 -6.91 -14.95 -25.35
N LEU A 298 -7.93 -14.85 -26.22
CA LEU A 298 -8.13 -15.80 -27.33
C LEU A 298 -6.98 -15.79 -28.34
N LEU A 299 -6.31 -14.65 -28.49
CA LEU A 299 -5.14 -14.45 -29.35
C LEU A 299 -3.81 -14.65 -28.59
N ASN A 300 -3.83 -15.16 -27.36
CA ASN A 300 -2.66 -15.30 -26.48
C ASN A 300 -1.88 -13.99 -26.25
N GLN A 301 -2.57 -12.84 -26.28
CA GLN A 301 -2.01 -11.53 -25.98
C GLN A 301 -2.56 -10.97 -24.67
N SER A 302 -1.67 -10.65 -23.73
CA SER A 302 -2.03 -10.02 -22.45
C SER A 302 -2.16 -8.50 -22.57
N GLY A 303 -2.94 -7.90 -21.66
CA GLY A 303 -2.95 -6.45 -21.43
C GLY A 303 -3.83 -5.62 -22.37
N TRP A 304 -4.58 -6.23 -23.29
CA TRP A 304 -5.49 -5.51 -24.19
C TRP A 304 -6.58 -4.73 -23.45
N PHE A 305 -7.02 -5.22 -22.28
CA PHE A 305 -7.90 -4.47 -21.39
C PHE A 305 -7.32 -3.09 -21.07
N TYR A 306 -6.07 -3.02 -20.61
CA TYR A 306 -5.41 -1.77 -20.22
C TYR A 306 -5.14 -0.84 -21.41
N LYS A 307 -4.91 -1.38 -22.60
CA LYS A 307 -4.77 -0.58 -23.84
C LYS A 307 -6.05 0.23 -24.15
N VAL A 308 -7.22 -0.35 -23.89
CA VAL A 308 -8.52 0.30 -24.15
C VAL A 308 -9.00 1.10 -22.94
N ALA A 309 -8.98 0.49 -21.76
CA ALA A 309 -9.39 1.13 -20.50
C ALA A 309 -8.51 2.34 -20.16
N GLY A 310 -7.25 2.33 -20.61
CA GLY A 310 -6.30 3.43 -20.46
C GLY A 310 -5.51 3.38 -19.16
N ARG A 311 -4.55 4.31 -19.05
CA ARG A 311 -3.60 4.38 -17.93
C ARG A 311 -4.27 4.51 -16.56
N LYS A 312 -5.39 5.23 -16.47
CA LYS A 312 -6.18 5.39 -15.22
C LYS A 312 -6.63 4.05 -14.62
N ALA A 313 -6.87 3.04 -15.45
CA ALA A 313 -7.21 1.69 -14.99
C ALA A 313 -5.97 0.82 -14.70
N ALA A 314 -4.80 1.19 -15.24
CA ALA A 314 -3.56 0.44 -15.10
C ALA A 314 -2.78 0.83 -13.84
N ALA A 315 -2.79 2.12 -13.48
CA ALA A 315 -2.08 2.69 -12.34
C ALA A 315 -3.04 2.95 -11.15
N VAL A 316 -3.89 1.96 -10.84
CA VAL A 316 -4.69 2.00 -9.61
C VAL A 316 -4.11 1.01 -8.62
N ASP A 317 -3.96 1.45 -7.38
CA ASP A 317 -3.52 0.61 -6.27
C ASP A 317 -4.70 0.31 -5.34
N ASP A 318 -4.74 -0.95 -4.90
CA ASP A 318 -5.66 -1.44 -3.88
C ASP A 318 -4.97 -1.45 -2.50
N ALA A 319 -5.72 -1.77 -1.44
CA ALA A 319 -5.12 -1.86 -0.12
C ALA A 319 -3.98 -2.88 -0.05
N GLY A 320 -2.95 -2.53 0.73
CA GLY A 320 -1.66 -3.20 0.78
C GLY A 320 -0.69 -2.78 -0.34
N GLY A 321 -1.11 -1.92 -1.28
CA GLY A 321 -0.24 -1.41 -2.36
C GLY A 321 0.45 -0.07 -2.07
N THR A 322 0.16 0.56 -0.93
CA THR A 322 0.71 1.89 -0.58
C THR A 322 1.11 1.95 0.89
N ILE A 323 1.97 2.89 1.26
CA ILE A 323 2.41 3.13 2.64
C ILE A 323 1.25 3.48 3.58
N ARG A 324 1.36 3.14 4.87
CA ARG A 324 0.44 3.60 5.92
C ARG A 324 0.27 5.13 5.97
N PRO A 325 -0.94 5.63 6.28
CA PRO A 325 -2.19 4.90 6.48
C PRO A 325 -2.93 4.57 5.16
N TYR A 326 -2.32 4.86 4.01
CA TYR A 326 -2.88 4.63 2.68
C TYR A 326 -2.84 3.18 2.23
N ASP A 327 -2.21 2.31 3.01
CA ASP A 327 -2.30 0.85 2.88
C ASP A 327 -3.74 0.33 3.03
N LYS A 328 -4.68 1.11 3.60
CA LYS A 328 -6.13 0.77 3.68
C LYS A 328 -7.00 1.52 2.66
N TYR A 329 -6.38 2.09 1.63
CA TYR A 329 -7.02 2.95 0.64
C TYR A 329 -6.95 2.33 -0.75
N VAL A 330 -7.91 2.69 -1.58
CA VAL A 330 -7.76 2.64 -3.04
C VAL A 330 -7.12 3.95 -3.48
N VAL A 331 -5.96 3.88 -4.12
CA VAL A 331 -5.26 5.05 -4.67
C VAL A 331 -5.42 5.04 -6.18
N LEU A 332 -6.15 6.01 -6.72
CA LEU A 332 -6.29 6.17 -8.17
C LEU A 332 -5.03 6.83 -8.75
N ALA A 333 -4.71 6.53 -10.00
CA ALA A 333 -3.68 7.20 -10.77
C ALA A 333 -3.80 8.74 -10.66
N PRO A 334 -2.71 9.52 -10.67
CA PRO A 334 -2.77 10.97 -10.74
C PRO A 334 -3.64 11.47 -11.88
N ASP A 335 -4.42 12.52 -11.61
CA ASP A 335 -5.17 13.21 -12.64
C ASP A 335 -4.27 14.23 -13.36
N ASN A 336 -4.29 14.18 -14.69
CA ASN A 336 -3.52 15.06 -15.58
C ASN A 336 -2.06 15.28 -15.12
N PRO A 337 -1.26 14.19 -14.99
CA PRO A 337 0.07 14.23 -14.37
C PRO A 337 1.04 15.19 -15.07
N ASP A 338 1.03 15.31 -16.39
CA ASP A 338 1.86 16.30 -17.11
C ASP A 338 1.51 17.75 -16.72
N THR A 339 0.22 18.09 -16.72
CA THR A 339 -0.27 19.41 -16.32
C THR A 339 0.10 19.72 -14.87
N TRP A 340 -0.06 18.74 -13.97
CA TRP A 340 0.34 18.89 -12.57
C TRP A 340 1.86 19.10 -12.44
N ALA A 341 2.69 18.34 -13.17
CA ALA A 341 4.15 18.48 -13.13
C ALA A 341 4.61 19.89 -13.59
N ILE A 342 4.00 20.43 -14.64
CA ILE A 342 4.28 21.79 -15.14
C ILE A 342 3.87 22.84 -14.12
N TYR A 343 2.65 22.73 -13.59
CA TYR A 343 2.14 23.61 -12.54
C TYR A 343 3.05 23.60 -11.29
N PHE A 344 3.41 22.40 -10.84
CA PHE A 344 4.25 22.19 -9.66
C PHE A 344 5.65 22.76 -9.86
N LYS A 345 6.27 22.54 -11.04
CA LYS A 345 7.57 23.13 -11.40
C LYS A 345 7.54 24.66 -11.34
N ASN A 346 6.48 25.28 -11.85
CA ASN A 346 6.36 26.75 -11.83
C ASN A 346 6.30 27.30 -10.39
N LYS A 347 5.54 26.66 -9.50
CA LYS A 347 5.53 27.02 -8.08
C LYS A 347 6.89 26.80 -7.41
N LEU A 348 7.53 25.65 -7.66
CA LEU A 348 8.86 25.34 -7.14
C LEU A 348 9.87 26.41 -7.56
N ILE A 349 9.86 26.84 -8.82
CA ILE A 349 10.74 27.89 -9.32
C ILE A 349 10.57 29.20 -8.55
N GLN A 350 9.34 29.63 -8.24
CA GLN A 350 9.12 30.83 -7.44
C GLN A 350 9.72 30.68 -6.04
N LYS A 351 9.48 29.54 -5.39
CA LYS A 351 10.02 29.26 -4.06
C LYS A 351 11.55 29.11 -4.04
N LEU A 352 12.16 28.62 -5.11
CA LEU A 352 13.62 28.58 -5.24
C LEU A 352 14.21 29.99 -5.25
N ILE A 353 13.59 30.95 -5.95
CA ILE A 353 14.02 32.35 -5.97
C ILE A 353 13.89 32.97 -4.57
N GLU A 354 12.76 32.73 -3.89
CA GLU A 354 12.53 33.21 -2.50
C GLU A 354 13.57 32.67 -1.49
N ASN A 355 14.18 31.52 -1.78
CA ASN A 355 15.13 30.83 -0.89
C ASN A 355 16.61 30.99 -1.29
N ASN A 356 16.95 31.92 -2.20
CA ASN A 356 18.32 32.12 -2.73
C ASN A 356 18.91 30.84 -3.37
N LEU A 357 18.08 30.12 -4.13
CA LEU A 357 18.42 28.91 -4.88
C LEU A 357 18.16 29.08 -6.38
N GLU A 358 18.25 30.31 -6.89
CA GLU A 358 17.97 30.65 -8.30
C GLU A 358 18.89 29.93 -9.28
N ASN A 359 20.07 29.48 -8.84
CA ASN A 359 20.97 28.66 -9.63
C ASN A 359 20.30 27.35 -10.11
N PHE A 360 19.29 26.86 -9.38
CA PHE A 360 18.53 25.67 -9.77
C PHE A 360 17.42 25.93 -10.78
N LYS A 361 16.97 27.18 -10.94
CA LYS A 361 15.75 27.55 -11.69
C LYS A 361 15.68 26.97 -13.10
N ASN A 362 16.80 27.00 -13.84
CA ASN A 362 16.87 26.52 -15.22
C ASN A 362 17.36 25.06 -15.34
N SER A 363 17.63 24.41 -14.20
CA SER A 363 18.24 23.07 -14.14
C SER A 363 17.32 21.99 -13.60
N VAL A 364 16.11 22.34 -13.14
CA VAL A 364 15.16 21.40 -12.55
C VAL A 364 14.10 20.93 -13.55
N ASP A 365 13.83 19.63 -13.55
CA ASP A 365 12.67 19.04 -14.23
C ASP A 365 11.96 18.04 -13.33
N ILE A 366 10.65 17.97 -13.44
CA ILE A 366 9.79 17.12 -12.61
C ILE A 366 9.34 15.91 -13.43
N PHE A 367 9.43 14.73 -12.82
CA PHE A 367 8.96 13.46 -13.36
C PHE A 367 8.07 12.77 -12.33
N ILE A 368 6.85 12.44 -12.72
CA ILE A 368 5.92 11.62 -11.93
C ILE A 368 6.05 10.20 -12.44
N VAL A 369 6.45 9.28 -11.54
CA VAL A 369 6.84 7.92 -11.91
C VAL A 369 6.11 6.88 -11.09
N ASP A 370 5.79 5.77 -11.75
CA ASP A 370 5.50 4.49 -11.10
C ASP A 370 6.74 3.60 -11.26
N ALA A 371 7.36 3.17 -10.16
CA ALA A 371 8.53 2.31 -10.17
C ALA A 371 8.34 1.14 -9.20
N ASN A 372 8.75 -0.06 -9.62
CA ASN A 372 8.67 -1.25 -8.78
C ASN A 372 9.96 -2.08 -8.80
N ASP A 373 10.05 -3.01 -7.84
CA ASP A 373 11.23 -3.84 -7.61
C ASP A 373 11.54 -4.82 -8.75
N LEU A 374 10.62 -4.99 -9.72
CA LEU A 374 10.86 -5.77 -10.93
C LEU A 374 11.60 -4.97 -12.01
N GLY A 375 11.97 -3.72 -11.71
CA GLY A 375 12.66 -2.82 -12.62
C GLY A 375 11.77 -2.25 -13.72
N LYS A 376 10.45 -2.31 -13.55
CA LYS A 376 9.53 -1.58 -14.42
C LYS A 376 9.37 -0.17 -13.87
N VAL A 377 9.61 0.81 -14.73
CA VAL A 377 9.42 2.22 -14.45
C VAL A 377 8.54 2.81 -15.55
N ASP A 378 7.40 3.39 -15.19
CA ASP A 378 6.54 4.14 -16.10
C ASP A 378 6.56 5.63 -15.74
N ILE A 379 6.72 6.49 -16.74
CA ILE A 379 6.66 7.94 -16.55
C ILE A 379 5.23 8.38 -16.88
N LEU A 380 4.47 8.73 -15.85
CA LEU A 380 3.07 9.13 -15.98
C LEU A 380 2.93 10.60 -16.36
N GLY A 381 3.81 11.46 -15.85
CA GLY A 381 3.86 12.87 -16.25
C GLY A 381 5.24 13.48 -16.11
N LYS A 382 5.53 14.53 -16.88
CA LYS A 382 6.86 15.14 -16.93
C LYS A 382 6.86 16.57 -17.45
N THR A 383 7.88 17.33 -17.08
CA THR A 383 8.12 18.67 -17.64
C THR A 383 9.07 18.70 -18.83
N ASP A 384 9.96 17.70 -18.95
CA ASP A 384 10.87 17.55 -20.09
C ASP A 384 10.46 16.36 -20.95
N SER A 385 10.26 16.60 -22.24
CA SER A 385 9.86 15.57 -23.19
C SER A 385 11.03 14.92 -23.94
N ASN A 386 12.27 15.37 -23.71
CA ASN A 386 13.47 14.82 -24.34
C ASN A 386 13.61 13.31 -24.08
N LYS A 387 13.79 12.55 -25.16
CA LYS A 387 13.84 11.08 -25.12
C LYS A 387 15.01 10.55 -24.29
N ASP A 388 16.20 11.12 -24.46
CA ASP A 388 17.41 10.68 -23.76
C ASP A 388 17.33 10.95 -22.25
N ILE A 389 16.58 11.98 -21.86
CA ILE A 389 16.31 12.28 -20.45
C ILE A 389 15.29 11.28 -19.87
N ASN A 390 14.25 10.93 -20.63
CA ASN A 390 13.30 9.89 -20.20
C ASN A 390 13.99 8.53 -20.01
N GLU A 391 14.82 8.12 -20.96
CA GLU A 391 15.59 6.87 -20.86
C GLU A 391 16.56 6.91 -19.67
N PHE A 392 17.22 8.04 -19.44
CA PHE A 392 18.08 8.23 -18.27
C PHE A 392 17.31 8.10 -16.95
N ILE A 393 16.10 8.68 -16.85
CA ILE A 393 15.23 8.56 -15.67
C ILE A 393 14.80 7.12 -15.44
N ILE A 394 14.31 6.45 -16.48
CA ILE A 394 13.88 5.05 -16.41
C ILE A 394 15.05 4.18 -15.92
N ASN A 395 16.24 4.34 -16.50
CA ASN A 395 17.42 3.58 -16.10
C ASN A 395 17.86 3.88 -14.66
N SER A 396 17.84 5.15 -14.24
CA SER A 396 18.21 5.58 -12.88
C SER A 396 17.29 4.98 -11.81
N LEU A 397 16.03 4.72 -12.16
CA LEU A 397 15.02 4.24 -11.22
C LEU A 397 14.76 2.73 -11.29
N LYS A 398 15.44 1.98 -12.17
CA LYS A 398 15.27 0.53 -12.32
C LYS A 398 15.46 -0.26 -11.03
N SER A 399 16.34 0.18 -10.14
CA SER A 399 16.56 -0.48 -8.86
C SER A 399 15.53 -0.10 -7.78
N ASN A 400 14.48 0.64 -8.17
CA ASN A 400 13.49 1.26 -7.28
C ASN A 400 14.14 2.00 -6.09
N PRO A 401 14.91 3.08 -6.32
CA PRO A 401 15.53 3.82 -5.23
C PRO A 401 14.50 4.51 -4.32
N GLN A 402 13.27 4.77 -4.81
CA GLN A 402 12.14 5.22 -4.00
C GLN A 402 11.78 4.21 -2.90
N GLY A 403 12.08 2.93 -3.13
CA GLY A 403 11.73 1.85 -2.24
C GLY A 403 10.22 1.67 -2.10
N ASN A 404 9.83 0.72 -1.26
CA ASN A 404 8.43 0.45 -0.93
C ASN A 404 8.20 0.64 0.57
N ASP A 405 6.92 0.77 0.95
CA ASP A 405 6.43 0.76 2.33
C ASP A 405 7.20 1.71 3.26
N ASP A 406 7.89 1.16 4.26
CA ASP A 406 8.51 1.89 5.37
C ASP A 406 9.75 2.73 5.00
N GLN A 407 10.21 2.70 3.75
CA GLN A 407 11.37 3.50 3.34
C GLN A 407 11.08 5.01 3.32
N GLN A 408 9.82 5.41 3.06
CA GLN A 408 9.37 6.80 3.07
C GLN A 408 10.22 7.74 2.20
N THR A 409 10.64 7.26 1.02
CA THR A 409 11.45 8.04 0.07
C THR A 409 10.71 8.34 -1.24
N PRO A 410 9.53 8.99 -1.21
CA PRO A 410 8.72 9.19 -2.41
C PRO A 410 9.30 10.23 -3.39
N ILE A 411 10.37 10.93 -3.01
CA ILE A 411 11.04 11.96 -3.81
C ILE A 411 12.50 11.57 -4.00
N VAL A 412 12.96 11.58 -5.25
CA VAL A 412 14.34 11.25 -5.62
C VAL A 412 14.92 12.38 -6.47
N LEU A 413 16.06 12.90 -6.05
CA LEU A 413 16.84 13.90 -6.78
C LEU A 413 17.95 13.18 -7.54
N ILE A 414 17.92 13.29 -8.88
CA ILE A 414 18.87 12.63 -9.78
C ILE A 414 19.69 13.72 -10.47
N ILE A 415 21.01 13.69 -10.30
CA ILE A 415 21.93 14.67 -10.89
C ILE A 415 22.48 14.09 -12.20
N LYS A 416 22.22 14.77 -13.31
CA LYS A 416 22.78 14.49 -14.65
C LYS A 416 23.88 15.47 -15.00
#